data_AF-F8A391-F1
#
_entry.id   AF-F8A391-F1
#
_cell.length_a   1.000
_cell.length_b   1.000
_cell.length_c   1.000
_cell.angle_alpha   90.00
_cell.angle_beta   90.00
_cell.angle_gamma   90.00
#
_symmetry.space_group_name_H-M   'P 1'
#
loop_
_entity.id
_entity.type
_entity.pdbx_description
1 polymer ?
#
loop_
_entity_poly.entity_id
_entity_poly.type
_entity_poly.pdbx_seq_one_letter_code
_entity_poly.pdbx_strand_id
1 'polypeptide(L)'
;MIITTTDSVEGYRVTRYFPPVVANVVAGTNVLSDLFAGLSDVFGGRSATYQTYLAEMHAGAVRELEQKAAALGANCLLGTRFDLDQISGKGMQMFMLNAVGTPVTIATDAEIAAQAAAAQEVRLEAEQRAAERRERLAGATSVQDMLRDPEIARQAKERYRLYGRDVSAAFLNDKARELGLGDVDVWPEDVAGLV
;
A
#
# COMPACT_ATOMS: atom_id res chain seq x y z
N MET A 1 -2.95 1.09 15.69
CA MET A 1 -1.61 1.14 15.07
C MET A 1 -0.59 1.19 16.19
N ILE A 2 0.57 0.53 16.09
CA ILE A 2 1.63 0.69 17.11
C ILE A 2 2.35 2.01 16.84
N ILE A 3 2.44 2.87 17.85
CA ILE A 3 3.19 4.14 17.78
C ILE A 3 4.19 4.12 18.92
N THR A 4 5.46 4.33 18.61
CA THR A 4 6.50 4.35 19.62
C THR A 4 7.48 5.49 19.37
N THR A 5 8.09 5.96 20.45
CA THR A 5 9.21 6.89 20.43
C THR A 5 10.55 6.18 20.19
N THR A 6 10.58 4.85 20.26
CA THR A 6 11.75 4.01 19.98
C THR A 6 11.92 3.80 18.46
N ASP A 7 13.14 3.47 18.05
CA ASP A 7 13.46 3.20 16.65
C ASP A 7 13.13 1.75 16.22
N SER A 8 12.63 0.92 17.14
CA SER A 8 12.26 -0.48 16.90
C SER A 8 11.16 -0.96 17.85
N VAL A 9 10.49 -2.05 17.48
CA VAL A 9 9.53 -2.78 18.34
C VAL A 9 10.04 -4.20 18.54
N GLU A 10 10.19 -4.64 19.78
CA GLU A 10 10.72 -5.97 20.10
C GLU A 10 9.82 -7.08 19.55
N GLY A 11 10.44 -8.13 18.98
CA GLY A 11 9.72 -9.26 18.37
C GLY A 11 9.18 -8.99 16.97
N TYR A 12 9.36 -7.77 16.44
CA TYR A 12 8.96 -7.41 15.09
C TYR A 12 10.16 -6.96 14.25
N ARG A 13 10.04 -7.15 12.93
CA ARG A 13 10.99 -6.68 11.94
C ARG A 13 10.29 -5.73 10.98
N VAL A 14 10.97 -4.63 10.63
CA VAL A 14 10.49 -3.73 9.58
C VAL A 14 10.64 -4.40 8.21
N THR A 15 9.53 -4.55 7.49
CA THR A 15 9.49 -5.11 6.13
C THR A 15 9.38 -4.02 5.06
N ARG A 16 8.92 -2.82 5.42
CA ARG A 16 8.82 -1.68 4.51
C ARG A 16 8.90 -0.35 5.26
N TYR A 17 9.65 0.60 4.70
CA TYR A 17 9.68 1.99 5.15
C TYR A 17 8.87 2.88 4.22
N PHE A 18 8.22 3.89 4.80
CA PHE A 18 7.53 4.95 4.07
C PHE A 18 8.18 6.31 4.38
N PRO A 19 7.92 7.35 3.56
CA PRO A 19 8.37 8.71 3.88
C PRO A 19 7.86 9.16 5.25
N PRO A 20 8.67 9.89 6.04
CA PRO A 20 8.25 10.43 7.32
C PRO A 20 6.98 11.27 7.18
N VAL A 21 6.14 11.21 8.20
CA VAL A 21 4.90 11.99 8.28
C VAL A 21 5.00 12.99 9.43
N VAL A 22 4.32 14.11 9.25
CA VAL A 22 4.30 15.24 10.20
C VAL A 22 2.86 15.60 10.50
N ALA A 23 2.56 15.98 11.73
CA ALA A 23 1.28 16.56 12.15
C ALA A 23 1.54 17.82 12.97
N ASN A 24 0.74 18.86 12.74
CA ASN A 24 0.93 20.15 13.39
C ASN A 24 -0.38 20.60 14.02
N VAL A 25 -0.37 20.92 15.32
CA VAL A 25 -1.53 21.41 16.06
C VAL A 25 -1.21 22.79 16.62
N VAL A 26 -2.01 23.80 16.26
CA VAL A 26 -1.80 25.19 16.69
C VAL A 26 -2.86 25.60 17.72
N ALA A 27 -2.39 26.12 18.85
CA ALA A 27 -3.17 26.66 19.94
C ALA A 27 -3.14 28.19 19.94
N GLY A 28 -4.29 28.82 19.76
CA GLY A 28 -4.43 30.28 19.70
C GLY A 28 -4.61 30.95 21.07
N THR A 29 -4.46 32.28 21.08
CA THR A 29 -4.52 33.12 22.28
C THR A 29 -5.86 33.07 23.01
N ASN A 30 -6.98 32.81 22.33
CA ASN A 30 -8.29 32.66 22.99
C ASN A 30 -8.33 31.46 23.95
N VAL A 31 -7.70 30.34 23.56
CA VAL A 31 -7.59 29.17 24.44
C VAL A 31 -6.72 29.51 25.66
N LEU A 32 -5.66 30.29 25.44
CA LEU A 32 -4.79 30.73 26.52
C LEU A 32 -5.50 31.69 27.48
N SER A 33 -6.30 32.61 26.96
CA SER A 33 -7.12 33.52 27.75
C SER A 33 -8.15 32.76 28.59
N ASP A 34 -8.82 31.76 28.04
CA ASP A 34 -9.76 30.90 28.77
C ASP A 34 -9.04 30.07 29.85
N LEU A 35 -7.85 29.59 29.54
CA LEU A 35 -6.97 28.90 30.49
C LEU A 35 -6.58 29.82 31.66
N PHE A 36 -6.17 31.06 31.39
CA PHE A 36 -5.80 32.04 32.42
C PHE A 36 -7.00 32.54 33.23
N ALA A 37 -8.18 32.67 32.61
CA ALA A 37 -9.42 33.06 33.28
C ALA A 37 -9.89 31.98 34.27
N GLY A 38 -9.65 30.69 33.99
CA GLY A 38 -9.95 29.59 34.90
C GLY A 38 -8.84 29.28 35.93
N LEU A 39 -7.67 29.92 35.82
CA LEU A 39 -6.47 29.65 36.64
C LEU A 39 -6.30 30.59 37.84
N SER A 40 -7.15 31.61 37.97
CA SER A 40 -7.04 32.63 39.02
C SER A 40 -7.08 32.07 40.46
N ASP A 41 -7.50 30.82 40.66
CA ASP A 41 -7.61 30.20 42.00
C ASP A 41 -6.56 29.11 42.32
N VAL A 42 -5.63 28.76 41.41
CA VAL A 42 -4.72 27.62 41.65
C VAL A 42 -3.25 28.01 41.47
N PHE A 43 -2.66 28.49 42.55
CA PHE A 43 -1.22 28.64 42.69
C PHE A 43 -0.51 27.27 42.61
N GLY A 44 0.37 27.11 41.62
CA GLY A 44 1.63 26.37 41.80
C GLY A 44 1.61 24.83 41.78
N GLY A 45 0.53 24.15 41.41
CA GLY A 45 0.55 22.68 41.35
C GLY A 45 -0.49 22.10 40.41
N ARG A 46 -0.09 21.75 39.18
CA ARG A 46 -0.92 21.06 38.17
C ARG A 46 -2.22 21.80 37.81
N SER A 47 -2.13 22.77 36.91
CA SER A 47 -3.33 23.32 36.26
C SER A 47 -4.05 22.21 35.49
N ALA A 48 -5.17 21.72 36.03
CA ALA A 48 -5.96 20.67 35.40
C ALA A 48 -6.39 21.09 33.98
N THR A 49 -6.79 22.35 33.81
CA THR A 49 -7.17 22.93 32.52
C THR A 49 -6.01 22.96 31.52
N TYR A 50 -4.79 23.31 31.96
CA TYR A 50 -3.61 23.31 31.08
C TYR A 50 -3.23 21.90 30.64
N GLN A 51 -3.28 20.95 31.58
CA GLN A 51 -2.96 19.55 31.30
C GLN A 51 -3.97 18.92 30.33
N THR A 52 -5.27 19.19 30.51
CA THR A 52 -6.31 18.74 29.59
C THR A 52 -6.05 19.26 28.17
N TYR A 53 -5.71 20.54 28.04
CA TYR A 53 -5.48 21.13 26.73
C TYR A 53 -4.25 20.54 26.01
N LEU A 54 -3.13 20.38 26.72
CA LEU A 54 -1.95 19.72 26.15
C LEU A 54 -2.28 18.27 25.74
N ALA A 55 -3.04 17.55 26.55
CA ALA A 55 -3.47 16.19 26.22
C ALA A 55 -4.34 16.16 24.95
N GLU A 56 -5.24 17.12 24.77
CA GLU A 56 -6.05 17.26 23.55
C GLU A 56 -5.19 17.56 22.32
N MET A 57 -4.20 18.45 22.43
CA MET A 57 -3.25 18.72 21.34
C MET A 57 -2.47 17.47 20.95
N HIS A 58 -1.91 16.75 21.93
CA HIS A 58 -1.20 15.50 21.69
C HIS A 58 -2.10 14.45 21.04
N ALA A 59 -3.33 14.28 21.54
CA ALA A 59 -4.28 13.33 20.97
C ALA A 59 -4.68 13.71 19.53
N GLY A 60 -4.81 15.01 19.23
CA GLY A 60 -5.02 15.52 17.88
C GLY A 60 -3.86 15.18 16.95
N ALA A 61 -2.63 15.47 17.36
CA ALA A 61 -1.43 15.18 16.58
C ALA A 61 -1.24 13.68 16.34
N VAL A 62 -1.46 12.83 17.36
CA VAL A 62 -1.41 11.37 17.22
C VAL A 62 -2.41 10.87 16.19
N ARG A 63 -3.68 11.32 16.27
CA ARG A 63 -4.71 10.92 15.29
C ARG A 63 -4.33 11.30 13.86
N GLU A 64 -3.77 12.49 13.66
CA GLU A 64 -3.35 12.93 12.33
C GLU A 64 -2.16 12.11 11.80
N LEU A 65 -1.16 11.81 12.64
CA LEU A 65 -0.06 10.91 12.28
C LEU A 65 -0.56 9.51 11.92
N GLU A 66 -1.48 8.95 12.72
CA GLU A 66 -2.11 7.65 12.46
C GLU A 66 -2.82 7.62 11.12
N GLN A 67 -3.64 8.64 10.82
CA GLN A 67 -4.37 8.74 9.56
C GLN A 67 -3.41 8.81 8.36
N LYS A 68 -2.35 9.63 8.45
CA LYS A 68 -1.33 9.75 7.40
C LYS A 68 -0.57 8.44 7.19
N ALA A 69 -0.19 7.76 8.28
CA ALA A 69 0.48 6.47 8.22
C ALA A 69 -0.42 5.38 7.64
N ALA A 70 -1.69 5.33 8.05
CA ALA A 70 -2.66 4.36 7.56
C ALA A 70 -2.95 4.55 6.07
N ALA A 71 -3.02 5.80 5.59
CA ALA A 71 -3.19 6.11 4.17
C ALA A 71 -2.02 5.61 3.29
N LEU A 72 -0.82 5.45 3.88
CA LEU A 72 0.35 4.87 3.21
C LEU A 72 0.36 3.33 3.26
N GLY A 73 -0.54 2.70 4.03
CA GLY A 73 -0.54 1.26 4.29
C GLY A 73 0.46 0.82 5.36
N ALA A 74 0.97 1.76 6.16
CA ALA A 74 1.80 1.44 7.33
C ALA A 74 0.93 0.86 8.45
N ASN A 75 1.52 -0.02 9.27
CA ASN A 75 0.87 -0.58 10.46
C ASN A 75 1.56 -0.16 11.78
N CYS A 76 2.67 0.59 11.68
CA CYS A 76 3.42 1.10 12.82
C CYS A 76 4.06 2.47 12.50
N LEU A 77 4.25 3.30 13.53
CA LEU A 77 5.02 4.54 13.52
C LEU A 77 6.20 4.42 14.49
N LEU A 78 7.42 4.54 13.97
CA LEU A 78 8.66 4.49 14.76
C LEU A 78 9.27 5.89 14.94
N GLY A 79 10.07 6.04 16.00
CA GLY A 79 10.84 7.27 16.25
C GLY A 79 9.96 8.50 16.41
N THR A 80 8.76 8.33 16.98
CA THR A 80 7.78 9.41 17.12
C THR A 80 8.34 10.48 18.06
N ARG A 81 8.30 11.75 17.65
CA ARG A 81 8.73 12.90 18.46
C ARG A 81 7.67 13.98 18.45
N PHE A 82 7.62 14.73 19.55
CA PHE A 82 6.69 15.82 19.78
C PHE A 82 7.47 17.03 20.27
N ASP A 83 7.43 18.11 19.52
CA ASP A 83 8.09 19.37 19.82
C ASP A 83 7.01 20.43 20.04
N LEU A 84 7.02 21.08 21.21
CA LEU A 84 6.08 22.14 21.56
C LEU A 84 6.82 23.48 21.51
N ASP A 85 6.50 24.28 20.51
CA ASP A 85 7.10 25.59 20.29
C ASP A 85 6.14 26.72 20.64
N GLN A 86 6.67 27.78 21.26
CA GLN A 86 5.92 29.00 21.50
C GLN A 86 6.10 29.95 20.32
N ILE A 87 4.99 30.34 19.70
CA ILE A 87 4.95 31.39 18.68
C ILE A 87 4.39 32.64 19.34
N SER A 88 5.26 33.61 19.62
CA SER A 88 4.88 34.87 20.25
C SER A 88 5.03 36.05 19.28
N GLY A 89 4.02 36.92 19.22
CA GLY A 89 4.04 38.11 18.37
C GLY A 89 2.82 39.01 18.56
N LYS A 90 3.02 40.34 18.53
CA LYS A 90 1.96 41.36 18.64
C LYS A 90 1.03 41.18 19.87
N GLY A 91 1.56 40.72 21.00
CA GLY A 91 0.79 40.48 22.23
C GLY A 91 -0.06 39.20 22.24
N MET A 92 -0.02 38.41 21.16
CA MET A 92 -0.65 37.10 21.09
C MET A 92 0.37 36.01 21.45
N GLN A 93 -0.07 35.12 22.33
CA GLN A 93 0.66 33.91 22.72
C GLN A 93 0.00 32.72 22.03
N MET A 94 0.76 31.98 21.24
CA MET A 94 0.32 30.75 20.58
C MET A 94 1.31 29.63 20.86
N PHE A 95 0.80 28.40 20.93
CA PHE A 95 1.64 27.19 20.96
C PHE A 95 1.45 26.40 19.67
N MET A 96 2.55 25.87 19.15
CA MET A 96 2.55 24.95 18.03
C MET A 96 3.12 23.63 18.54
N LEU A 97 2.33 22.57 18.45
CA LEU A 97 2.80 21.21 18.65
C LEU A 97 3.11 20.62 17.28
N ASN A 98 4.39 20.35 17.04
CA ASN A 98 4.88 19.62 15.88
C ASN A 98 5.10 18.17 16.29
N ALA A 99 4.56 17.23 15.52
CA ALA A 99 4.76 15.81 15.75
C ALA A 99 5.28 15.16 14.47
N VAL A 100 6.30 14.31 14.61
CA VAL A 100 6.92 13.61 13.48
C VAL A 100 7.06 12.13 13.79
N GLY A 101 7.05 11.28 12.77
CA GLY A 101 7.41 9.87 12.92
C GLY A 101 7.60 9.19 11.57
N THR A 102 8.19 8.00 11.61
CA THR A 102 8.47 7.20 10.41
C THR A 102 7.45 6.07 10.31
N PRO A 103 6.51 6.12 9.35
CA PRO A 103 5.60 5.01 9.12
C PRO A 103 6.36 3.83 8.54
N VAL A 104 6.03 2.65 9.03
CA VAL A 104 6.62 1.37 8.60
C VAL A 104 5.57 0.28 8.55
N THR A 105 5.83 -0.74 7.74
CA THR A 105 5.19 -2.05 7.90
C THR A 105 6.12 -2.92 8.72
N ILE A 106 5.62 -3.45 9.84
CA ILE A 106 6.30 -4.43 10.67
C ILE A 106 5.57 -5.78 10.62
N ALA A 107 6.34 -6.86 10.75
CA ALA A 107 5.84 -8.22 10.87
C ALA A 107 6.80 -9.04 11.75
N THR A 108 6.27 -10.08 12.39
CA THR A 108 7.07 -11.07 13.14
C THR A 108 7.83 -11.97 12.16
N ASP A 109 8.91 -12.59 12.64
CA ASP A 109 9.69 -13.53 11.82
C ASP A 109 8.84 -14.72 11.34
N ALA A 110 7.85 -15.16 12.14
CA ALA A 110 6.91 -16.21 11.76
C ALA A 110 5.97 -15.77 10.62
N GLU A 111 5.44 -14.55 10.67
CA GLU A 111 4.60 -14.00 9.60
C GLU A 111 5.40 -13.82 8.30
N ILE A 112 6.64 -13.34 8.39
CA ILE A 112 7.53 -13.20 7.24
C ILE A 112 7.81 -14.57 6.61
N ALA A 113 8.11 -15.59 7.42
CA ALA A 113 8.34 -16.94 6.94
C ALA A 113 7.08 -17.53 6.27
N ALA A 114 5.89 -17.32 6.85
CA ALA A 114 4.64 -17.77 6.27
C ALA A 114 4.33 -17.09 4.92
N GLN A 115 4.55 -15.76 4.82
CA GLN A 115 4.39 -15.03 3.57
C GLN A 115 5.37 -15.50 2.49
N ALA A 116 6.62 -15.80 2.86
CA ALA A 116 7.62 -16.31 1.94
C ALA A 116 7.29 -17.73 1.44
N ALA A 117 6.81 -18.61 2.32
CA ALA A 117 6.37 -19.95 1.96
C ALA A 117 5.16 -19.92 1.01
N ALA A 118 4.14 -19.12 1.32
CA ALA A 118 2.98 -18.94 0.46
C ALA A 118 3.37 -18.37 -0.93
N ALA A 119 4.30 -17.40 -0.97
CA ALA A 119 4.81 -16.87 -2.23
C ALA A 119 5.59 -17.91 -3.03
N GLN A 120 6.34 -18.80 -2.37
CA GLN A 120 7.01 -19.93 -3.01
C GLN A 120 6.01 -20.93 -3.59
N GLU A 121 4.98 -21.32 -2.85
CA GLU A 121 3.95 -22.24 -3.33
C GLU A 121 3.27 -21.71 -4.59
N VAL A 122 2.82 -20.45 -4.59
CA VAL A 122 2.22 -19.80 -5.77
C VAL A 122 3.18 -19.79 -6.95
N ARG A 123 4.47 -19.54 -6.69
CA ARG A 123 5.50 -19.55 -7.74
C ARG A 123 5.74 -20.95 -8.29
N LEU A 124 5.83 -21.97 -7.44
CA LEU A 124 6.00 -23.37 -7.84
C LEU A 124 4.81 -23.84 -8.67
N GLU A 125 3.59 -23.51 -8.24
CA GLU A 125 2.38 -23.80 -9.03
C GLU A 125 2.41 -23.10 -10.38
N ALA A 126 2.82 -21.83 -10.44
CA ALA A 126 2.93 -21.10 -11.69
C ALA A 126 4.00 -21.71 -12.63
N GLU A 127 5.14 -22.13 -12.08
CA GLU A 127 6.22 -22.81 -12.82
C GLU A 127 5.77 -24.18 -13.33
N GLN A 128 5.07 -24.97 -12.51
CA GLN A 128 4.49 -26.26 -12.92
C GLN A 128 3.46 -26.10 -14.03
N ARG A 129 2.52 -25.15 -13.87
CA ARG A 129 1.53 -24.84 -14.92
C ARG A 129 2.19 -24.38 -16.21
N ALA A 130 3.26 -23.59 -16.12
CA ALA A 130 4.03 -23.16 -17.29
C ALA A 130 4.78 -24.33 -17.95
N ALA A 131 5.32 -25.27 -17.17
CA ALA A 131 5.99 -26.47 -17.67
C ALA A 131 5.01 -27.42 -18.37
N GLU A 132 3.87 -27.74 -17.74
CA GLU A 132 2.80 -28.54 -18.36
C GLU A 132 2.29 -27.90 -19.65
N ARG A 133 2.11 -26.58 -19.64
CA ARG A 133 1.69 -25.83 -20.82
C ARG A 133 2.72 -25.92 -21.93
N ARG A 134 4.00 -25.78 -21.61
CA ARG A 134 5.10 -25.90 -22.56
C ARG A 134 5.16 -27.31 -23.16
N GLU A 135 4.93 -28.34 -22.36
CA GLU A 135 4.88 -29.73 -22.82
C GLU A 135 3.69 -29.99 -23.74
N ARG A 136 2.47 -29.52 -23.41
CA ARG A 136 1.28 -29.67 -24.27
C ARG A 136 1.43 -28.99 -25.63
N LEU A 137 2.17 -27.88 -25.69
CA LEU A 137 2.43 -27.14 -26.92
C LEU A 137 3.69 -27.62 -27.65
N ALA A 138 4.51 -28.49 -27.04
CA ALA A 138 5.68 -29.09 -27.67
C ALA A 138 5.23 -30.09 -28.75
N GLY A 139 5.02 -29.59 -29.96
CA GLY A 139 4.50 -30.36 -31.10
C GLY A 139 3.27 -29.75 -31.76
N ALA A 140 2.78 -28.60 -31.29
CA ALA A 140 1.80 -27.81 -32.03
C ALA A 140 2.39 -27.42 -33.39
N THR A 141 1.64 -27.61 -34.47
CA THR A 141 2.06 -27.20 -35.83
C THR A 141 1.01 -26.34 -36.52
N SER A 142 -0.12 -26.12 -35.85
CA SER A 142 -1.27 -25.40 -36.39
C SER A 142 -1.93 -24.53 -35.33
N VAL A 143 -2.74 -23.56 -35.78
CA VAL A 143 -3.61 -22.73 -34.93
C VAL A 143 -4.55 -23.59 -34.09
N GLN A 144 -5.03 -24.70 -34.65
CA GLN A 144 -5.95 -25.62 -33.98
C GLN A 144 -5.27 -26.31 -32.80
N ASP A 145 -3.99 -26.64 -32.88
CA ASP A 145 -3.22 -27.19 -31.77
C ASP A 145 -3.01 -26.14 -30.66
N MET A 146 -2.82 -24.87 -31.01
CA MET A 146 -2.75 -23.78 -30.04
C MET A 146 -4.09 -23.57 -29.33
N LEU A 147 -5.21 -23.67 -30.05
CA LEU A 147 -6.55 -23.55 -29.49
C LEU A 147 -6.96 -24.76 -28.62
N ARG A 148 -6.18 -25.84 -28.58
CA ARG A 148 -6.34 -26.90 -27.58
C ARG A 148 -5.93 -26.45 -26.18
N ASP A 149 -5.13 -25.39 -26.07
CA ASP A 149 -4.89 -24.70 -24.80
C ASP A 149 -6.16 -23.90 -24.43
N PRO A 150 -6.87 -24.26 -23.35
CA PRO A 150 -8.11 -23.58 -22.95
C PRO A 150 -7.92 -22.10 -22.64
N GLU A 151 -6.72 -21.70 -22.19
CA GLU A 151 -6.38 -20.32 -21.88
C GLU A 151 -6.24 -19.50 -23.17
N ILE A 152 -5.52 -20.03 -24.16
CA ILE A 152 -5.35 -19.39 -25.48
C ILE A 152 -6.71 -19.27 -26.17
N ALA A 153 -7.51 -20.33 -26.15
CA ALA A 153 -8.86 -20.32 -26.72
C ALA A 153 -9.77 -19.31 -26.02
N ARG A 154 -9.76 -19.27 -24.68
CA ARG A 154 -10.54 -18.31 -23.89
C ARG A 154 -10.13 -16.87 -24.21
N GLN A 155 -8.82 -16.60 -24.22
CA GLN A 155 -8.28 -15.28 -24.50
C GLN A 155 -8.53 -14.82 -25.94
N ALA A 156 -8.42 -15.73 -26.92
CA ALA A 156 -8.75 -15.45 -28.30
C ALA A 156 -10.24 -15.14 -28.47
N LYS A 157 -11.12 -15.89 -27.79
CA LYS A 157 -12.58 -15.68 -27.79
C LYS A 157 -12.97 -14.37 -27.10
N GLU A 158 -12.35 -14.05 -25.97
CA GLU A 158 -12.61 -12.79 -25.26
C GLU A 158 -12.18 -11.58 -26.09
N ARG A 159 -10.98 -11.61 -26.69
CA ARG A 159 -10.52 -10.56 -27.60
C ARG A 159 -11.40 -10.45 -28.84
N TYR A 160 -11.83 -11.58 -29.41
CA TYR A 160 -12.79 -11.59 -30.51
C TYR A 160 -14.09 -10.87 -30.12
N ARG A 161 -14.62 -11.17 -28.93
CA ARG A 161 -15.87 -10.59 -28.43
C ARG A 161 -15.75 -9.09 -28.15
N LEU A 162 -14.62 -8.65 -27.61
CA LEU A 162 -14.42 -7.25 -27.21
C LEU A 162 -13.96 -6.35 -28.36
N TYR A 163 -13.11 -6.86 -29.24
CA TYR A 163 -12.36 -6.06 -30.21
C TYR A 163 -12.50 -6.54 -31.66
N GLY A 164 -13.22 -7.64 -31.90
CA GLY A 164 -13.45 -8.19 -33.23
C GLY A 164 -12.36 -9.15 -33.72
N ARG A 165 -12.53 -9.60 -34.97
CA ARG A 165 -11.80 -10.73 -35.56
C ARG A 165 -10.31 -10.43 -35.73
N ASP A 166 -10.00 -9.22 -36.20
CA ASP A 166 -8.62 -8.81 -36.51
C ASP A 166 -7.71 -8.83 -35.29
N VAL A 167 -8.22 -8.35 -34.14
CA VAL A 167 -7.47 -8.33 -32.87
C VAL A 167 -7.27 -9.73 -32.31
N SER A 168 -8.25 -10.62 -32.49
CA SER A 168 -8.13 -12.03 -32.09
C SER A 168 -7.10 -12.77 -32.96
N ALA A 169 -7.13 -12.59 -34.27
CA ALA A 169 -6.15 -13.16 -35.19
C ALA A 169 -4.73 -12.63 -34.93
N ALA A 170 -4.57 -11.32 -34.69
CA ALA A 170 -3.29 -10.72 -34.34
C ALA A 170 -2.72 -11.30 -33.03
N PHE A 171 -3.56 -11.51 -32.01
CA PHE A 171 -3.17 -12.18 -30.78
C PHE A 171 -2.68 -13.61 -31.01
N LEU A 172 -3.37 -14.39 -31.85
CA LEU A 172 -2.96 -15.75 -32.17
C LEU A 172 -1.64 -15.79 -32.96
N ASN A 173 -1.43 -14.86 -33.89
CA ASN A 173 -0.14 -14.72 -34.60
C ASN A 173 1.01 -14.37 -33.65
N ASP A 174 0.77 -13.48 -32.68
CA ASP A 174 1.78 -13.12 -31.69
C ASP A 174 2.12 -14.33 -30.80
N LYS A 175 1.10 -15.10 -30.41
CA LYS A 175 1.29 -16.35 -29.66
C LYS A 175 1.98 -17.43 -30.48
N ALA A 176 1.71 -17.54 -31.78
CA ALA A 176 2.41 -18.47 -32.67
C ALA A 176 3.90 -18.14 -32.71
N ARG A 177 4.27 -16.86 -32.85
CA ARG A 177 5.66 -16.40 -32.79
C ARG A 177 6.32 -16.68 -31.44
N GLU A 178 5.65 -16.40 -30.32
CA GLU A 178 6.16 -16.72 -28.98
C GLU A 178 6.45 -18.21 -28.77
N LEU A 179 5.65 -19.08 -29.40
CA LEU A 179 5.79 -20.54 -29.31
C LEU A 179 6.77 -21.12 -30.33
N GLY A 180 7.40 -20.28 -31.17
CA GLY A 180 8.32 -20.73 -32.23
C GLY A 180 7.62 -21.30 -33.47
N LEU A 181 6.33 -21.07 -33.62
CA LEU A 181 5.50 -21.48 -34.78
C LEU A 181 5.50 -20.39 -35.85
N GLY A 182 6.70 -19.94 -36.26
CA GLY A 182 6.88 -18.79 -37.16
C GLY A 182 6.25 -18.94 -38.55
N ASP A 183 5.91 -20.16 -38.95
CA ASP A 183 5.27 -20.48 -40.24
C ASP A 183 3.73 -20.50 -40.18
N VAL A 184 3.14 -20.24 -39.01
CA VAL A 184 1.69 -20.22 -38.81
C VAL A 184 1.15 -18.79 -38.95
N ASP A 185 0.48 -18.53 -40.08
CA ASP A 185 -0.26 -17.28 -40.32
C ASP A 185 -1.76 -17.47 -40.07
N VAL A 186 -2.30 -16.70 -39.11
CA VAL A 186 -3.72 -16.67 -38.74
C VAL A 186 -4.41 -15.47 -39.37
N TRP A 187 -5.42 -15.71 -40.20
CA TRP A 187 -6.23 -14.68 -40.82
C TRP A 187 -7.53 -14.43 -40.04
N PRO A 188 -8.15 -13.24 -40.17
CA PRO A 188 -9.42 -12.92 -39.50
C PRO A 188 -10.57 -13.91 -39.80
N GLU A 189 -10.52 -14.58 -40.96
CA GLU A 189 -11.49 -15.60 -41.34
C GLU A 189 -11.32 -16.91 -40.57
N ASP A 190 -10.08 -17.25 -40.17
CA ASP A 190 -9.76 -18.49 -39.43
C ASP A 190 -10.30 -18.47 -37.99
N VAL A 191 -10.56 -17.28 -37.46
CA VAL A 191 -11.13 -17.07 -36.12
C VAL A 191 -12.65 -16.86 -36.11
N ALA A 192 -13.30 -16.87 -37.28
CA ALA A 192 -14.75 -16.67 -37.39
C ALA A 192 -15.57 -17.73 -36.65
N GLY A 193 -15.02 -18.93 -36.45
CA GLY A 193 -15.63 -20.04 -35.72
C GLY A 193 -15.43 -20.04 -34.19
N LEU A 194 -14.74 -19.05 -33.60
CA LEU A 194 -14.51 -18.98 -32.15
C LEU A 194 -15.75 -18.52 -31.34
N VAL A 195 -16.82 -18.11 -32.02
CA VAL A 195 -18.08 -17.63 -31.42
C VAL A 195 -18.96 -18.79 -30.98
#